data_AF-A0A1Q3MGW0-F1
#
_entry.id   AF-A0A1Q3MGW0-F1
#
_cell.length_a   1.000
_cell.length_b   1.000
_cell.length_c   1.000
_cell.angle_alpha   90.00
_cell.angle_beta   90.00
_cell.angle_gamma   90.00
#
_symmetry.space_group_name_H-M   'P 1'
#
loop_
_entity.id
_entity.type
_entity.pdbx_description
1 polymer ?
#
loop_
_entity_poly.entity_id
_entity_poly.type
_entity_poly.pdbx_seq_one_letter_code
_entity_poly.pdbx_strand_id
1 'polypeptide(L)'
;MAEGQPKRRRWNSDRYPKMVTVRVTTDEHSEIVRLAGHARLSTSRLLVSALLDRRLPTLKDSPPPSAETREELLLLLFQLRKVGVNLNQLAYRTNRARLLGRFPPPRRKVDEVAAAVEGLVRVIRNKL
;
A
#
# COMPACT_ATOMS: atom_id res chain seq x y z
N MET A 1 -17.05 18.16 -31.14
CA MET A 1 -16.63 17.86 -29.75
C MET A 1 -17.32 16.56 -29.37
N ALA A 2 -16.58 15.45 -29.30
CA ALA A 2 -17.17 14.13 -29.06
C ALA A 2 -17.35 13.91 -27.56
N GLU A 3 -18.59 13.74 -27.14
CA GLU A 3 -19.00 13.40 -25.78
C GLU A 3 -18.30 12.12 -25.32
N GLY A 4 -17.59 12.20 -24.20
CA GLY A 4 -16.95 11.05 -23.57
C GLY A 4 -17.99 10.05 -23.12
N GLN A 5 -18.11 8.93 -23.83
CA GLN A 5 -18.99 7.84 -23.45
C GLN A 5 -18.71 7.40 -22.01
N PRO A 6 -19.75 7.17 -21.19
CA PRO A 6 -19.57 6.72 -19.82
C PRO A 6 -18.85 5.37 -19.81
N LYS A 7 -17.68 5.29 -19.14
CA LYS A 7 -16.93 4.05 -18.94
C LYS A 7 -17.86 3.02 -18.30
N ARG A 8 -18.37 2.06 -19.10
CA ARG A 8 -19.10 0.89 -18.60
C ARG A 8 -18.25 0.22 -17.51
N ARG A 9 -18.79 0.06 -16.30
CA ARG A 9 -18.17 -0.76 -15.25
C ARG A 9 -17.97 -2.16 -15.83
N ARG A 10 -16.71 -2.58 -16.03
CA ARG A 10 -16.40 -3.98 -16.37
C ARG A 10 -16.76 -4.83 -15.17
N TRP A 11 -17.66 -5.78 -15.35
CA TRP A 11 -18.02 -6.70 -14.29
C TRP A 11 -16.90 -7.74 -14.14
N ASN A 12 -16.69 -8.24 -12.91
CA ASN A 12 -15.70 -9.30 -12.67
C ASN A 12 -15.98 -10.56 -13.50
N SER A 13 -17.24 -10.79 -13.91
CA SER A 13 -17.65 -11.84 -14.83
C SER A 13 -16.93 -11.76 -16.19
N ASP A 14 -16.63 -10.55 -16.68
CA ASP A 14 -15.93 -10.38 -17.96
C ASP A 14 -14.46 -10.81 -17.86
N ARG A 15 -13.87 -10.71 -16.66
CA ARG A 15 -12.48 -11.10 -16.39
C ARG A 15 -12.35 -12.58 -16.01
N TYR A 16 -13.37 -13.15 -15.35
CA TYR A 16 -13.42 -14.54 -14.90
C TYR A 16 -14.72 -15.19 -15.39
N PRO A 17 -14.78 -15.62 -16.66
CA PRO A 17 -16.02 -16.04 -17.31
C PRO A 17 -16.51 -17.44 -16.90
N LYS A 18 -15.72 -18.19 -16.11
CA LYS A 18 -16.03 -19.55 -15.69
C LYS A 18 -16.10 -19.63 -14.17
N MET A 19 -17.08 -20.37 -13.68
CA MET A 19 -17.34 -20.57 -12.25
C MET A 19 -17.00 -22.00 -11.85
N VAL A 20 -16.41 -22.15 -10.67
CA VAL A 20 -16.21 -23.43 -10.00
C VAL A 20 -16.95 -23.35 -8.67
N THR A 21 -17.86 -24.30 -8.43
CA THR A 21 -18.67 -24.36 -7.21
C THR A 21 -18.29 -25.60 -6.42
N VAL A 22 -18.04 -25.43 -5.12
CA VAL A 22 -17.64 -26.52 -4.22
C VAL A 22 -18.53 -26.44 -2.98
N ARG A 23 -19.02 -27.59 -2.51
CA ARG A 23 -19.71 -27.68 -1.22
C ARG A 23 -18.67 -27.93 -0.13
N VAL A 24 -18.79 -27.20 0.96
CA VAL A 24 -17.90 -27.27 2.12
C VAL A 24 -18.74 -27.27 3.39
N THR A 25 -18.19 -27.79 4.47
CA THR A 25 -18.79 -27.68 5.81
C THR A 25 -18.65 -26.25 6.36
N THR A 26 -19.36 -25.95 7.44
CA THR A 26 -19.26 -24.65 8.13
C THR A 26 -17.83 -24.38 8.64
N ASP A 27 -17.16 -25.41 9.13
CA ASP A 27 -15.81 -25.32 9.67
C ASP A 27 -14.79 -25.10 8.55
N GLU A 28 -14.91 -25.84 7.45
CA GLU A 28 -14.09 -25.65 6.25
C GLU A 28 -14.27 -24.24 5.68
N HIS A 29 -15.52 -23.76 5.60
CA HIS A 29 -15.79 -22.41 5.13
C HIS A 29 -15.12 -21.36 6.01
N SER A 30 -15.22 -21.50 7.34
CA SER A 30 -14.62 -20.57 8.30
C SER A 30 -13.10 -20.54 8.18
N GLU A 31 -12.47 -21.71 8.05
CA GLU A 31 -11.02 -21.81 7.89
C GLU A 31 -10.53 -21.21 6.56
N ILE A 32 -11.26 -21.46 5.46
CA ILE A 32 -10.95 -20.85 4.16
C ILE A 32 -11.02 -19.32 4.22
N VAL A 33 -12.04 -18.76 4.89
CA VAL A 33 -12.19 -17.30 5.06
C VAL A 33 -11.03 -16.74 5.90
N ARG A 34 -10.66 -17.43 6.98
CA ARG A 34 -9.54 -17.05 7.84
C ARG A 34 -8.22 -17.01 7.03
N LEU A 35 -7.92 -18.08 6.30
CA LEU A 35 -6.72 -18.18 5.44
C LEU A 35 -6.72 -17.09 4.36
N ALA A 36 -7.87 -16.82 3.74
CA ALA A 36 -7.99 -15.77 2.72
C ALA A 36 -7.71 -14.39 3.31
N GLY A 37 -8.20 -14.12 4.52
CA GLY A 37 -7.92 -12.90 5.28
C GLY A 37 -6.42 -12.71 5.54
N HIS A 38 -5.74 -13.74 6.05
CA HIS A 38 -4.29 -13.71 6.30
C HIS A 38 -3.47 -13.58 5.00
N ALA A 39 -3.94 -14.17 3.90
CA ALA A 39 -3.31 -14.02 2.58
C ALA A 39 -3.62 -12.67 1.90
N ARG A 40 -4.53 -11.85 2.46
CA ARG A 40 -5.05 -10.61 1.86
C ARG A 40 -5.66 -10.83 0.47
N LEU A 41 -6.36 -11.94 0.28
CA LEU A 41 -7.04 -12.31 -0.95
C LEU A 41 -8.53 -12.55 -0.68
N SER A 42 -9.35 -12.47 -1.73
CA SER A 42 -10.69 -13.06 -1.65
C SER A 42 -10.57 -14.59 -1.63
N THR A 43 -11.56 -15.27 -1.04
CA THR A 43 -11.64 -16.73 -1.01
C THR A 43 -11.39 -17.36 -2.37
N SER A 44 -12.07 -16.88 -3.42
CA SER A 44 -11.88 -17.41 -4.78
C SER A 44 -10.46 -17.22 -5.30
N ARG A 45 -9.83 -16.08 -5.01
CA ARG A 45 -8.45 -15.81 -5.47
C ARG A 45 -7.42 -16.63 -4.70
N LEU A 46 -7.64 -16.84 -3.39
CA LEU A 46 -6.83 -17.76 -2.58
C LEU A 46 -6.88 -19.16 -3.18
N LEU A 47 -8.08 -19.72 -3.37
CA LEU A 47 -8.26 -21.09 -3.84
C LEU A 47 -7.64 -21.29 -5.24
N VAL A 48 -7.91 -20.37 -6.17
CA VAL A 48 -7.34 -20.45 -7.53
C VAL A 48 -5.81 -20.32 -7.50
N SER A 49 -5.25 -19.40 -6.70
CA SER A 49 -3.78 -19.30 -6.60
C SER A 49 -3.18 -20.55 -5.99
N ALA A 50 -3.75 -21.04 -4.88
CA ALA A 50 -3.24 -22.20 -4.18
C ALA A 50 -3.24 -23.46 -5.05
N LEU A 51 -4.30 -23.64 -5.85
CA LEU A 51 -4.42 -24.77 -6.77
C LEU A 51 -3.43 -24.68 -7.94
N LEU A 52 -3.28 -23.50 -8.55
CA LEU A 52 -2.37 -23.31 -9.69
C LEU A 52 -0.90 -23.37 -9.28
N ASP A 53 -0.56 -22.76 -8.15
CA ASP A 53 0.81 -22.68 -7.65
C ASP A 53 1.21 -23.93 -6.82
N ARG A 54 0.25 -24.84 -6.58
CA ARG A 54 0.39 -26.03 -5.70
C ARG A 54 0.94 -25.71 -4.30
N ARG A 55 0.69 -24.50 -3.81
CA ARG A 55 1.14 -24.01 -2.51
C ARG A 55 0.25 -22.89 -2.02
N LEU A 56 0.07 -22.76 -0.71
CA LEU A 56 -0.62 -21.61 -0.16
C LEU A 56 0.23 -20.34 -0.36
N PRO A 57 -0.41 -19.18 -0.66
CA PRO A 57 0.26 -17.89 -0.62
C PRO A 57 0.83 -17.60 0.78
N THR A 58 1.84 -16.74 0.86
CA THR A 58 2.41 -16.32 2.13
C THR A 58 1.33 -15.71 3.02
N LEU A 59 1.06 -16.38 4.14
CA LEU A 59 0.14 -15.89 5.16
C LEU A 59 0.84 -14.80 5.96
N LYS A 60 0.11 -13.74 6.30
CA LYS A 60 0.60 -12.70 7.19
C LYS A 60 0.05 -12.94 8.59
N ASP A 61 0.91 -12.82 9.60
CA ASP A 61 0.54 -13.09 10.99
C ASP A 61 -0.55 -12.14 11.50
N SER A 62 -0.53 -10.90 11.03
CA SER A 62 -1.53 -9.89 11.37
C SER A 62 -2.70 -9.86 10.38
N PRO A 63 -3.95 -9.75 10.87
CA PRO A 63 -5.10 -9.52 10.02
C PRO A 63 -4.95 -8.19 9.25
N PRO A 64 -5.68 -8.02 8.13
CA PRO A 64 -5.73 -6.71 7.48
C PRO A 64 -6.20 -5.63 8.47
N PRO A 65 -5.67 -4.40 8.38
CA PRO A 65 -6.11 -3.31 9.24
C PRO A 65 -7.60 -3.05 9.07
N SER A 66 -8.27 -2.62 10.15
CA SER A 66 -9.66 -2.17 10.10
C SER A 66 -9.84 -1.01 9.13
N ALA A 67 -11.08 -0.71 8.73
CA ALA A 67 -11.35 0.42 7.85
C ALA A 67 -10.84 1.74 8.44
N GLU A 68 -11.07 1.97 9.73
CA GLU A 68 -10.61 3.15 10.48
C GLU A 68 -9.08 3.22 10.51
N THR A 69 -8.41 2.13 10.92
CA THR A 69 -6.94 2.07 10.92
C THR A 69 -6.37 2.28 9.52
N ARG A 70 -7.02 1.74 8.49
CA ARG A 70 -6.60 1.93 7.09
C ARG A 70 -6.69 3.39 6.68
N GLU A 71 -7.74 4.11 7.06
CA GLU A 71 -7.87 5.54 6.78
C GLU A 71 -6.79 6.36 7.50
N GLU A 72 -6.54 6.08 8.78
CA GLU A 72 -5.44 6.72 9.53
C GLU A 72 -4.08 6.49 8.85
N LEU A 73 -3.81 5.25 8.42
CA LEU A 73 -2.58 4.91 7.70
C LEU A 73 -2.46 5.64 6.36
N LEU A 74 -3.57 5.80 5.63
CA LEU A 74 -3.59 6.57 4.38
C LEU A 74 -3.31 8.06 4.62
N LEU A 75 -3.86 8.64 5.69
CA LEU A 75 -3.57 10.01 6.10
C LEU A 75 -2.09 10.18 6.46
N LEU A 76 -1.52 9.24 7.22
CA LEU A 76 -0.09 9.25 7.56
C LEU A 76 0.79 9.14 6.32
N LEU A 77 0.48 8.24 5.39
CA LEU A 77 1.17 8.10 4.11
C LEU A 77 1.11 9.38 3.28
N PHE A 78 -0.04 10.07 3.29
CA PHE A 78 -0.21 11.35 2.60
C PHE A 78 0.69 12.44 3.20
N GLN A 79 0.77 12.55 4.52
CA GLN A 79 1.67 13.52 5.16
C GLN A 79 3.14 13.17 4.90
N LEU A 80 3.51 11.89 4.95
CA LEU A 80 4.87 11.45 4.63
C LEU A 80 5.25 11.80 3.18
N ARG A 81 4.31 11.67 2.24
CA ARG A 81 4.52 12.11 0.86
C ARG A 81 4.82 13.60 0.76
N LYS A 82 4.13 14.45 1.53
CA LYS A 82 4.41 15.91 1.55
C LYS A 82 5.82 16.20 2.05
N VAL A 83 6.26 15.51 3.10
CA VAL A 83 7.64 15.60 3.60
C VAL A 83 8.63 15.24 2.50
N GLY A 84 8.43 14.11 1.82
CA GLY A 84 9.28 13.69 0.71
C GLY A 84 9.34 14.71 -0.44
N VAL A 85 8.21 15.30 -0.82
CA VAL A 85 8.17 16.37 -1.84
C VAL A 85 8.99 17.58 -1.42
N ASN A 86 8.85 18.03 -0.17
CA ASN A 86 9.61 19.18 0.35
C ASN A 86 11.11 18.90 0.39
N LEU A 87 11.52 17.69 0.79
CA LEU A 87 12.93 17.28 0.76
C LEU A 87 13.48 17.26 -0.67
N ASN A 88 12.71 16.77 -1.64
CA ASN A 88 13.10 16.81 -3.05
C ASN A 88 13.29 18.24 -3.56
N GLN A 89 12.39 19.16 -3.19
CA GLN A 89 12.53 20.58 -3.54
C GLN A 89 13.77 21.20 -2.91
N LEU A 90 14.09 20.85 -1.66
CA LEU A 90 15.30 21.31 -1.00
C LEU A 90 16.55 20.79 -1.71
N ALA A 91 16.60 19.49 -2.03
CA ALA A 91 17.71 18.89 -2.76
C ALA A 91 17.93 19.58 -4.12
N TYR A 92 16.84 19.83 -4.87
CA TYR A 92 16.89 20.56 -6.12
C TYR A 92 17.46 21.98 -5.97
N ARG A 93 16.96 22.74 -4.98
CA ARG A 93 17.43 24.11 -4.70
C ARG A 93 18.90 24.13 -4.28
N THR A 94 19.34 23.17 -3.47
CA THR A 94 20.72 23.01 -3.03
C THR A 94 21.65 22.71 -4.22
N ASN A 95 21.27 21.77 -5.08
CA ASN A 95 22.05 21.46 -6.28
C ASN A 95 22.13 22.66 -7.22
N ARG A 96 21.02 23.38 -7.42
CA ARG A 96 20.98 24.61 -8.21
C ARG A 96 21.84 25.71 -7.60
N ALA A 97 21.81 25.90 -6.28
CA ALA A 97 22.66 26.87 -5.59
C ALA A 97 24.14 26.55 -5.78
N ARG A 98 24.53 25.27 -5.68
CA ARG A 98 25.90 24.81 -5.93
C ARG A 98 26.37 25.12 -7.35
N LEU A 99 25.52 24.88 -8.35
CA LEU A 99 25.80 25.22 -9.76
C LEU A 99 25.97 26.73 -9.99
N LEU A 100 25.26 27.55 -9.20
CA LEU A 100 25.31 29.01 -9.27
C LEU A 100 26.38 29.63 -8.35
N GLY A 101 27.27 28.82 -7.75
CA GLY A 101 28.33 29.31 -6.84
C GLY A 101 27.81 29.85 -5.50
N ARG A 102 26.56 29.56 -5.13
CA ARG A 102 25.97 29.96 -3.84
C ARG A 102 26.12 28.87 -2.79
N PHE A 103 26.29 29.28 -1.55
CA PHE A 103 26.47 28.34 -0.44
C PHE A 103 25.15 27.62 -0.09
N PRO A 104 25.17 26.28 0.02
CA PRO A 104 24.03 25.52 0.52
C PRO A 104 23.79 25.79 2.02
N PRO A 105 22.60 25.44 2.56
CA PRO A 105 22.35 25.54 3.99
C PRO A 105 23.39 24.72 4.80
N PRO A 106 23.71 25.15 6.04
CA PRO A 106 24.68 24.46 6.89
C PRO A 106 24.29 22.99 7.13
N ARG A 107 25.27 22.08 7.07
CA ARG A 107 25.07 20.63 7.23
C ARG A 107 24.27 20.27 8.48
N ARG A 108 24.55 20.92 9.61
CA ARG A 108 23.81 20.77 10.88
C ARG A 108 22.29 20.91 10.71
N LYS A 109 21.83 21.87 9.91
CA LYS A 109 20.39 22.11 9.70
C LYS A 109 19.74 21.05 8.81
N VAL A 110 20.52 20.43 7.92
CA VAL A 110 20.09 19.26 7.14
C VAL A 110 19.98 18.03 8.03
N ASP A 111 20.97 17.82 8.91
CA ASP A 111 21.00 16.69 9.83
C ASP A 111 19.84 16.75 10.85
N GLU A 112 19.50 17.94 11.38
CA GLU A 112 18.35 18.16 12.27
C GLU A 112 17.02 17.76 11.61
N VAL A 113 16.83 18.13 10.33
CA VAL A 113 15.63 17.76 9.57
C VAL A 113 15.61 16.27 9.27
N ALA A 114 16.75 15.67 8.91
CA ALA A 114 16.84 14.24 8.65
C ALA A 114 16.47 13.42 9.90
N ALA A 115 16.97 13.81 11.07
CA ALA A 115 16.64 13.17 12.35
C ALA A 115 15.15 13.27 12.69
N ALA A 116 14.51 14.43 12.45
CA ALA A 116 13.08 14.60 12.66
C ALA A 116 12.24 13.69 11.75
N VAL A 117 12.64 13.54 10.48
CA VAL A 117 11.97 12.65 9.52
C VAL A 117 12.16 11.18 9.89
N GLU A 118 13.36 10.79 10.30
CA GLU A 118 13.65 9.43 10.76
C GLU A 118 12.84 9.06 12.01
N GLY A 119 12.69 10.00 12.95
CA GLY A 119 11.81 9.88 14.11
C GLY A 119 10.34 9.65 13.71
N LEU A 120 9.82 10.42 12.76
CA LEU A 120 8.45 10.25 12.25
C LEU A 120 8.26 8.87 11.59
N VAL A 121 9.22 8.43 10.78
CA VAL A 121 9.18 7.10 10.14
C VAL A 121 9.17 5.99 11.19
N ARG A 122 9.94 6.13 12.28
CA ARG A 122 9.95 5.17 13.39
C ARG A 122 8.59 5.11 14.10
N VAL A 123 7.96 6.25 14.36
CA VAL A 123 6.62 6.31 14.97
C VAL A 123 5.59 5.60 14.09
N ILE A 124 5.64 5.84 12.77
CA ILE A 124 4.74 5.17 11.82
C ILE A 124 4.99 3.66 11.81
N ARG A 125 6.26 3.23 11.79
CA ARG A 125 6.64 1.81 11.80
C ARG A 125 6.15 1.08 13.06
N ASN A 126 6.21 1.72 14.22
CA ASN A 126 5.78 1.11 15.48
C ASN A 126 4.25 1.03 15.61
N LYS A 127 3.50 1.75 14.77
CA LYS A 127 2.03 1.70 14.72
C LYS A 127 1.49 0.72 13.66
N LEU A 128 2.36 0.12 12.86
CA LEU A 128 2.07 -0.88 11.84
C LEU A 128 2.33 -2.29 12.38
#